data_AF-A0A936JAZ1-F1
#
_entry.id   AF-A0A936JAZ1-F1
#
_cell.length_a   1.000
_cell.length_b   1.000
_cell.length_c   1.000
_cell.angle_alpha   90.00
_cell.angle_beta   90.00
_cell.angle_gamma   90.00
#
_symmetry.space_group_name_H-M   'P 1'
#
loop_
_entity.id
_entity.type
_entity.pdbx_description
1 polymer ?
#
loop_
_entity_poly.entity_id
_entity_poly.type
_entity_poly.pdbx_seq_one_letter_code
_entity_poly.pdbx_strand_id
1 'polypeptide(L)'
;MKKFSLIPFLLLLLVTACTKKEDPIVQPKLIVKLAVDPNQVRLGNIGNVATIPAGNAGQNPSFNGISAHYLELAPNAFTQLGKGHVVYHAPETTQGGTSAIDFSKSIIKKPGEIFLEIPLSEITPGDYEWVRLSLSYQNYDVQFHYLGQPYTGTIASFVGFNTYITEHKVKNQLLTVNANRKQGYWGFESLAGVLSGQSPEGVTTVPNPLFASSPIPAGSCVVTGKFAEKLTINPNETQNIIVTMNLSVNKSFEWVDTNANGKWDVDPGSFENVVDMGLRGLIPAWRKE
;
A
#
# COMPACT_ATOMS: atom_id res chain seq x y z
N MET A 1 89.69 42.00 7.61
CA MET A 1 88.73 41.17 8.36
C MET A 1 87.35 41.81 8.24
N LYS A 2 86.48 41.29 7.36
CA LYS A 2 85.14 41.85 7.09
C LYS A 2 84.12 41.19 8.03
N LYS A 3 83.36 42.00 8.77
CA LYS A 3 82.36 41.58 9.76
C LYS A 3 81.07 41.14 9.05
N PHE A 4 80.59 39.93 9.36
CA PHE A 4 79.27 39.43 8.97
C PHE A 4 78.21 39.97 9.94
N SER A 5 77.11 40.52 9.41
CA SER A 5 75.94 40.93 10.19
C SER A 5 74.81 39.92 9.94
N LEU A 6 74.32 39.27 11.01
CA LEU A 6 73.18 38.36 11.01
C LEU A 6 71.87 39.16 10.98
N ILE A 7 70.94 38.80 10.10
CA ILE A 7 69.54 39.25 10.13
C ILE A 7 68.68 38.04 10.58
N PRO A 8 67.80 38.16 11.59
CA PRO A 8 66.92 37.07 11.98
C PRO A 8 65.66 37.06 11.10
N PHE A 9 65.33 35.89 10.55
CA PHE A 9 64.11 35.65 9.78
C PHE A 9 62.98 35.30 10.74
N LEU A 10 61.98 36.18 10.86
CA LEU A 10 60.78 35.98 11.66
C LEU A 10 59.82 35.04 10.93
N LEU A 11 59.66 33.81 11.44
CA LEU A 11 58.78 32.79 10.87
C LEU A 11 57.34 33.04 11.34
N LEU A 12 56.45 33.44 10.41
CA LEU A 12 55.03 33.65 10.66
C LEU A 12 54.29 32.30 10.63
N LEU A 13 53.87 31.80 11.80
CA LEU A 13 53.04 30.60 11.96
C LEU A 13 51.58 30.92 11.60
N LEU A 14 51.16 30.52 10.40
CA LEU A 14 49.75 30.49 9.98
C LEU A 14 49.05 29.29 10.63
N VAL A 15 48.30 29.54 11.70
CA VAL A 15 47.34 28.59 12.27
C VAL A 15 46.08 28.55 11.41
N THR A 16 45.92 27.51 10.61
CA THR A 16 44.67 27.20 9.90
C THR A 16 43.70 26.52 10.85
N ALA A 17 42.73 27.28 11.36
CA ALA A 17 41.58 26.73 12.08
C ALA A 17 40.68 25.97 11.10
N CYS A 18 40.83 24.64 11.04
CA CYS A 18 39.83 23.77 10.43
C CYS A 18 38.57 23.78 11.31
N THR A 19 37.52 24.48 10.89
CA THR A 19 36.17 24.19 11.35
C THR A 19 35.80 22.80 10.83
N LYS A 20 35.84 21.79 11.70
CA LYS A 20 35.18 20.51 11.41
C LYS A 20 33.71 20.82 11.11
N LYS A 21 33.30 20.68 9.86
CA LYS A 21 31.88 20.55 9.53
C LYS A 21 31.46 19.24 10.17
N GLU A 22 30.54 19.30 11.13
CA GLU A 22 29.88 18.08 11.62
C GLU A 22 29.17 17.45 10.42
N ASP A 23 29.48 16.18 10.16
CA ASP A 23 28.73 15.40 9.20
C ASP A 23 27.26 15.38 9.65
N PRO A 24 26.29 15.54 8.74
CA PRO A 24 24.88 15.48 9.12
C PRO A 24 24.62 14.14 9.80
N ILE A 25 24.07 14.18 11.02
CA ILE A 25 23.66 12.98 11.75
C ILE A 25 22.62 12.27 10.88
N VAL A 26 23.02 11.16 10.25
CA VAL A 26 22.09 10.31 9.51
C VAL A 26 21.20 9.63 10.54
N GLN A 27 20.00 10.18 10.73
CA GLN A 27 19.02 9.57 11.62
C GLN A 27 18.43 8.34 10.94
N PRO A 28 18.41 7.18 11.62
CA PRO A 28 17.84 5.97 11.06
C PRO A 28 16.33 6.09 10.92
N LYS A 29 15.80 5.41 9.90
CA LYS A 29 14.40 5.53 9.47
C LYS A 29 13.70 4.18 9.46
N LEU A 30 12.40 4.22 9.73
CA LEU A 30 11.46 3.21 9.29
C LEU A 30 11.12 3.48 7.82
N ILE A 31 11.52 2.57 6.93
CA ILE A 31 11.23 2.61 5.51
C ILE A 31 10.12 1.61 5.22
N VAL A 32 8.99 2.08 4.73
CA VAL A 32 7.84 1.22 4.40
C VAL A 32 7.77 1.02 2.89
N LYS A 33 7.59 -0.22 2.47
CA LYS A 33 7.32 -0.61 1.08
C LYS A 33 5.99 -1.34 1.00
N LEU A 34 5.22 -1.07 -0.04
CA LEU A 34 4.01 -1.83 -0.37
C LEU A 34 4.33 -2.72 -1.56
N ALA A 35 4.17 -4.04 -1.42
CA ALA A 35 4.45 -5.00 -2.48
C ALA A 35 3.24 -5.92 -2.68
N VAL A 36 3.21 -6.62 -3.81
CA VAL A 36 2.18 -7.61 -4.12
C VAL A 36 2.82 -8.95 -4.43
N ASP A 37 2.15 -10.04 -4.07
CA ASP A 37 2.61 -11.40 -4.28
C ASP A 37 1.48 -12.30 -4.81
N PRO A 38 1.56 -12.80 -6.05
CA PRO A 38 0.56 -13.70 -6.62
C PRO A 38 0.65 -15.14 -6.08
N ASN A 39 1.75 -15.51 -5.41
CA ASN A 39 1.99 -16.85 -4.88
C ASN A 39 1.63 -16.96 -3.38
N GLN A 40 1.39 -15.83 -2.72
CA GLN A 40 0.93 -15.81 -1.35
C GLN A 40 -0.43 -16.52 -1.23
N VAL A 41 -0.69 -17.10 -0.05
CA VAL A 41 -1.97 -17.74 0.26
C VAL A 41 -3.15 -16.79 0.01
N ARG A 42 -4.26 -17.34 -0.50
CA ARG A 42 -5.51 -16.59 -0.67
C ARG A 42 -6.35 -16.73 0.60
N LEU A 43 -6.60 -15.62 1.28
CA LEU A 43 -7.39 -15.56 2.51
C LEU A 43 -8.75 -14.90 2.26
N GLY A 44 -9.74 -15.28 3.07
CA GLY A 44 -11.02 -14.59 3.19
C GLY A 44 -11.01 -13.51 4.28
N ASN A 45 -12.16 -12.89 4.51
CA ASN A 45 -12.33 -11.76 5.45
C ASN A 45 -11.89 -12.05 6.89
N ILE A 46 -12.02 -13.28 7.36
CA ILE A 46 -11.62 -13.68 8.72
C ILE A 46 -10.19 -14.28 8.79
N GLY A 47 -9.41 -14.16 7.70
CA GLY A 47 -8.02 -14.62 7.66
C GLY A 47 -7.82 -16.13 7.48
N ASN A 48 -8.89 -16.90 7.25
CA ASN A 48 -8.80 -18.31 6.87
C ASN A 48 -8.48 -18.46 5.39
N VAL A 49 -7.82 -19.56 5.02
CA VAL A 49 -7.59 -19.94 3.61
C VAL A 49 -8.93 -20.03 2.88
N ALA A 50 -9.00 -19.40 1.71
CA ALA A 50 -10.19 -19.35 0.88
C ALA A 50 -9.89 -19.83 -0.53
N THR A 51 -10.73 -20.74 -1.04
CA THR A 51 -10.70 -21.18 -2.43
C THR A 51 -11.60 -20.29 -3.30
N ILE A 52 -11.48 -20.42 -4.62
CA ILE A 52 -12.47 -19.83 -5.54
C ILE A 52 -13.75 -20.66 -5.44
N PRO A 53 -14.93 -20.04 -5.24
CA PRO A 53 -16.22 -20.73 -5.23
C PRO A 53 -16.48 -21.49 -6.55
N ALA A 54 -17.27 -22.57 -6.47
CA ALA A 54 -17.72 -23.27 -7.67
C ALA A 54 -18.58 -22.33 -8.54
N GLY A 55 -18.34 -22.33 -9.86
CA GLY A 55 -18.99 -21.39 -10.79
C GLY A 55 -18.31 -20.01 -10.86
N ASN A 56 -17.21 -19.80 -10.14
CA ASN A 56 -16.39 -18.59 -10.24
C ASN A 56 -15.02 -18.94 -10.84
N ALA A 57 -14.40 -17.93 -11.46
CA ALA A 57 -13.00 -17.95 -11.85
C ALA A 57 -12.29 -16.70 -11.33
N GLY A 58 -10.97 -16.72 -11.34
CA GLY A 58 -10.17 -15.59 -10.88
C GLY A 58 -8.77 -15.59 -11.45
N GLN A 59 -8.20 -14.38 -11.57
CA GLN A 59 -6.86 -14.14 -12.11
C GLN A 59 -6.03 -13.27 -11.18
N ASN A 60 -4.71 -13.35 -11.34
CA ASN A 60 -3.76 -12.50 -10.63
C ASN A 60 -3.58 -11.20 -11.43
N PRO A 61 -4.12 -10.06 -10.97
CA PRO A 61 -3.93 -8.78 -11.66
C PRO A 61 -2.47 -8.31 -11.63
N SER A 62 -2.06 -7.58 -12.67
CA SER A 62 -0.71 -7.01 -12.79
C SER A 62 -0.71 -5.56 -12.29
N PHE A 63 -0.18 -5.31 -11.10
CA PHE A 63 -0.23 -3.98 -10.47
C PHE A 63 0.72 -2.95 -11.08
N ASN A 64 0.16 -1.78 -11.40
CA ASN A 64 0.85 -0.59 -11.86
C ASN A 64 1.03 0.45 -10.72
N GLY A 65 0.13 0.45 -9.74
CA GLY A 65 0.14 1.41 -8.64
C GLY A 65 -0.69 0.96 -7.44
N ILE A 66 -0.27 1.37 -6.25
CA ILE A 66 -0.96 1.07 -4.99
C ILE A 66 -0.80 2.25 -4.03
N SER A 67 -1.80 2.44 -3.16
CA SER A 67 -1.79 3.45 -2.09
C SER A 67 -2.44 2.92 -0.83
N ALA A 68 -2.07 3.51 0.30
CA ALA A 68 -2.68 3.26 1.59
C ALA A 68 -3.23 4.55 2.20
N HIS A 69 -4.21 4.41 3.08
CA HIS A 69 -4.74 5.48 3.93
C HIS A 69 -4.22 5.39 5.36
N TYR A 70 -3.89 4.19 5.83
CA TYR A 70 -3.56 3.98 7.24
C TYR A 70 -2.51 2.90 7.42
N LEU A 71 -1.57 3.10 8.35
CA LEU A 71 -0.62 2.09 8.80
C LEU A 71 -0.45 2.14 10.32
N GLU A 72 -0.58 0.99 10.97
CA GLU A 72 -0.43 0.84 12.42
C GLU A 72 0.38 -0.41 12.76
N LEU A 73 1.33 -0.26 13.68
CA LEU A 73 2.06 -1.35 14.30
C LEU A 73 1.38 -1.74 15.61
N ALA A 74 1.00 -3.00 15.75
CA ALA A 74 0.26 -3.51 16.90
C ALA A 74 1.15 -4.48 17.72
N PRO A 75 1.35 -4.21 19.02
CA PRO A 75 2.19 -5.05 19.87
C PRO A 75 1.77 -6.53 19.90
N ASN A 76 0.47 -6.80 19.97
CA ASN A 76 -0.05 -8.17 20.05
C ASN A 76 -1.47 -8.30 19.47
N ALA A 77 -2.00 -9.53 19.48
CA ALA A 77 -3.30 -9.87 18.91
C ALA A 77 -4.53 -9.21 19.58
N PHE A 78 -4.37 -8.62 20.78
CA PHE A 78 -5.43 -7.97 21.54
C PHE A 78 -5.42 -6.43 21.40
N THR A 79 -4.39 -5.87 20.78
CA THR A 79 -4.31 -4.45 20.48
C THR A 79 -5.46 -4.06 19.56
N GLN A 80 -6.36 -3.19 20.04
CA GLN A 80 -7.50 -2.72 19.25
C GLN A 80 -7.07 -1.74 18.14
N LEU A 81 -7.86 -1.63 17.08
CA LEU A 81 -7.57 -0.72 15.96
C LEU A 81 -7.37 0.71 16.48
N GLY A 82 -6.29 1.36 16.08
CA GLY A 82 -5.92 2.69 16.57
C GLY A 82 -5.40 2.74 18.00
N LYS A 83 -5.07 1.60 18.61
CA LYS A 83 -4.46 1.52 19.95
C LYS A 83 -3.01 1.02 19.93
N GLY A 84 -2.51 0.61 18.77
CA GLY A 84 -1.11 0.45 18.48
C GLY A 84 -0.46 1.79 18.11
N HIS A 85 0.75 1.70 17.56
CA HIS A 85 1.49 2.86 17.09
C HIS A 85 1.07 3.17 15.64
N VAL A 86 0.34 4.26 15.44
CA VAL A 86 -0.09 4.72 14.11
C VAL A 86 1.09 5.41 13.41
N VAL A 87 1.65 4.72 12.42
CA VAL A 87 2.79 5.19 11.62
C VAL A 87 2.33 6.18 10.55
N TYR A 88 1.13 5.97 10.00
CA TYR A 88 0.63 6.78 8.90
C TYR A 88 -0.89 6.90 8.95
N HIS A 89 -1.37 8.10 8.65
CA HIS A 89 -2.76 8.41 8.41
C HIS A 89 -2.83 9.44 7.28
N ALA A 90 -3.38 9.05 6.14
CA ALA A 90 -3.49 9.94 4.99
C ALA A 90 -4.46 11.09 5.29
N PRO A 91 -4.29 12.24 4.62
CA PRO A 91 -5.21 13.35 4.77
C PRO A 91 -6.65 12.98 4.40
N GLU A 92 -7.59 13.51 5.17
CA GLU A 92 -9.02 13.42 4.91
C GLU A 92 -9.62 14.79 4.64
N THR A 93 -10.80 14.79 4.03
CA THR A 93 -11.59 15.98 3.70
C THR A 93 -13.07 15.74 3.93
N THR A 94 -13.81 16.81 4.16
CA THR A 94 -15.28 16.82 4.24
C THR A 94 -15.92 17.49 3.02
N GLN A 95 -15.15 17.77 1.95
CA GLN A 95 -15.63 18.47 0.76
C GLN A 95 -16.83 17.77 0.09
N GLY A 96 -16.88 16.43 0.11
CA GLY A 96 -18.03 15.65 -0.36
C GLY A 96 -19.14 15.43 0.68
N GLY A 97 -19.15 16.21 1.76
CA GLY A 97 -20.16 16.17 2.83
C GLY A 97 -19.74 15.36 4.06
N THR A 98 -19.40 14.07 3.88
CA THR A 98 -18.91 13.19 4.96
C THR A 98 -17.39 13.05 4.91
N SER A 99 -16.76 12.71 6.04
CA SER A 99 -15.30 12.46 6.08
C SER A 99 -14.92 11.41 5.05
N ALA A 100 -13.90 11.71 4.26
CA ALA A 100 -13.41 10.86 3.20
C ALA A 100 -11.91 11.07 3.01
N ILE A 101 -11.23 10.04 2.52
CA ILE A 101 -9.83 10.13 2.09
C ILE A 101 -9.74 11.21 1.01
N ASP A 102 -8.82 12.16 1.15
CA ASP A 102 -8.52 13.14 0.12
C ASP A 102 -7.62 12.49 -0.94
N PHE A 103 -8.22 12.01 -2.03
CA PHE A 103 -7.47 11.28 -3.04
C PHE A 103 -6.37 12.12 -3.69
N SER A 104 -6.57 13.44 -3.78
CA SER A 104 -5.58 14.35 -4.38
C SER A 104 -4.26 14.39 -3.59
N LYS A 105 -4.27 13.97 -2.33
CA LYS A 105 -3.11 13.90 -1.44
C LYS A 105 -2.60 12.47 -1.22
N SER A 106 -3.16 11.48 -1.92
CA SER A 106 -2.77 10.09 -1.77
C SER A 106 -1.37 9.86 -2.37
N ILE A 107 -0.54 9.10 -1.63
CA ILE A 107 0.77 8.68 -2.11
C ILE A 107 0.55 7.42 -2.95
N ILE A 108 0.78 7.48 -4.27
CA ILE A 108 0.66 6.32 -5.15
C ILE A 108 2.07 5.89 -5.55
N LYS A 109 2.38 4.60 -5.36
CA LYS A 109 3.69 4.01 -5.69
C LYS A 109 3.52 2.74 -6.50
N LYS A 110 4.53 2.39 -7.28
CA LYS A 110 4.58 1.03 -7.86
C LYS A 110 4.85 0.02 -6.75
N PRO A 111 4.34 -1.22 -6.86
CA PRO A 111 4.69 -2.27 -5.91
C PRO A 111 6.21 -2.43 -5.77
N GLY A 112 6.69 -2.51 -4.53
CA GLY A 112 8.11 -2.64 -4.16
C GLY A 112 8.87 -1.33 -3.99
N GLU A 113 8.31 -0.19 -4.43
CA GLU A 113 8.91 1.12 -4.18
C GLU A 113 8.73 1.57 -2.72
N ILE A 114 9.58 2.52 -2.31
CA ILE A 114 9.46 3.17 -1.01
C ILE A 114 8.16 3.99 -0.98
N PHE A 115 7.29 3.63 -0.03
CA PHE A 115 6.02 4.29 0.24
C PHE A 115 6.17 5.38 1.29
N LEU A 116 6.85 5.09 2.41
CA LEU A 116 7.11 6.05 3.48
C LEU A 116 8.55 5.95 3.97
N GLU A 117 9.04 7.07 4.46
CA GLU A 117 10.30 7.20 5.20
C GLU A 117 10.01 8.01 6.47
N ILE A 118 10.03 7.36 7.63
CA ILE A 118 9.74 7.99 8.91
C ILE A 118 10.99 7.90 9.79
N PRO A 119 11.46 8.99 10.42
CA PRO A 119 12.52 8.91 11.42
C PRO A 119 12.15 7.93 12.54
N LEU A 120 13.06 7.04 12.94
CA LEU A 120 12.77 6.09 14.03
C LEU A 120 12.54 6.79 15.37
N SER A 121 13.01 8.03 15.53
CA SER A 121 12.71 8.88 16.68
C SER A 121 11.21 9.21 16.82
N GLU A 122 10.43 9.10 15.75
CA GLU A 122 8.98 9.28 15.75
C GLU A 122 8.22 7.97 16.02
N ILE A 123 8.92 6.83 16.00
CA ILE A 123 8.33 5.51 16.23
C ILE A 123 8.53 5.10 17.68
N THR A 124 7.46 4.66 18.35
CA THR A 124 7.57 4.17 19.73
C THR A 124 8.43 2.90 19.76
N PRO A 125 9.54 2.85 20.53
CA PRO A 125 10.33 1.63 20.68
C PRO A 125 9.49 0.51 21.29
N GLY A 126 9.73 -0.73 20.86
CA GLY A 126 8.99 -1.88 21.34
C GLY A 126 8.97 -3.04 20.36
N ASP A 127 8.20 -4.05 20.75
CA ASP A 127 7.95 -5.25 19.96
C ASP A 127 6.56 -5.18 19.34
N TYR A 128 6.49 -5.48 18.04
CA TYR A 128 5.26 -5.49 17.27
C TYR A 128 5.09 -6.83 16.55
N GLU A 129 4.11 -7.60 17.00
CA GLU A 129 3.76 -8.88 16.38
C GLU A 129 2.90 -8.72 15.11
N TRP A 130 2.17 -7.61 15.01
CA TRP A 130 1.15 -7.41 13.97
C TRP A 130 1.27 -6.04 13.31
N VAL A 131 0.76 -5.97 12.10
CA VAL A 131 0.58 -4.73 11.35
C VAL A 131 -0.84 -4.65 10.81
N ARG A 132 -1.36 -3.42 10.73
CA ARG A 132 -2.65 -3.10 10.11
C ARG A 132 -2.43 -2.06 9.04
N LEU A 133 -2.95 -2.33 7.85
CA LEU A 133 -2.80 -1.46 6.69
C LEU A 133 -4.16 -1.24 6.04
N SER A 134 -4.65 0.00 6.00
CA SER A 134 -5.83 0.32 5.17
C SER A 134 -5.36 0.71 3.79
N LEU A 135 -5.74 -0.07 2.77
CA LEU A 135 -5.47 0.29 1.39
C LEU A 135 -6.53 1.29 0.93
N SER A 136 -6.10 2.32 0.20
CA SER A 136 -6.99 3.35 -0.33
C SER A 136 -7.26 3.17 -1.82
N TYR A 137 -6.25 2.71 -2.57
CA TYR A 137 -6.28 2.69 -4.03
C TYR A 137 -5.42 1.57 -4.62
N GLN A 138 -5.87 1.02 -5.74
CA GLN A 138 -5.20 0.00 -6.54
C GLN A 138 -5.31 0.36 -8.02
N ASN A 139 -4.23 0.20 -8.78
CA ASN A 139 -4.23 0.32 -10.23
C ASN A 139 -3.53 -0.90 -10.82
N TYR A 140 -4.19 -1.62 -11.71
CA TYR A 140 -3.67 -2.86 -12.25
C TYR A 140 -4.29 -3.24 -13.60
N ASP A 141 -3.58 -4.08 -14.34
CA ASP A 141 -4.03 -4.65 -15.59
C ASP A 141 -4.65 -6.04 -15.37
N VAL A 142 -5.72 -6.33 -16.11
CA VAL A 142 -6.41 -7.62 -16.17
C VAL A 142 -6.61 -8.07 -17.61
N GLN A 143 -6.70 -9.37 -17.83
CA GLN A 143 -7.11 -9.94 -19.11
C GLN A 143 -8.62 -10.13 -19.16
N PHE A 144 -9.23 -9.71 -20.26
CA PHE A 144 -10.64 -9.96 -20.59
C PHE A 144 -10.74 -10.54 -22.00
N HIS A 145 -11.84 -11.21 -22.31
CA HIS A 145 -12.07 -11.85 -23.60
C HIS A 145 -13.31 -11.29 -24.29
N TYR A 146 -13.16 -10.98 -25.57
CA TYR A 146 -14.24 -10.52 -26.44
C TYR A 146 -14.14 -11.24 -27.78
N LEU A 147 -15.23 -11.85 -28.22
CA LEU A 147 -15.29 -12.75 -29.38
C LEU A 147 -14.23 -13.86 -29.31
N GLY A 148 -14.00 -14.38 -28.10
CA GLY A 148 -13.00 -15.41 -27.81
C GLY A 148 -11.53 -14.97 -27.91
N GLN A 149 -11.25 -13.68 -28.18
CA GLN A 149 -9.89 -13.14 -28.26
C GLN A 149 -9.50 -12.45 -26.95
N PRO A 150 -8.25 -12.63 -26.47
CA PRO A 150 -7.78 -11.98 -25.26
C PRO A 150 -7.40 -10.52 -25.50
N TYR A 151 -7.77 -9.67 -24.55
CA TYR A 151 -7.40 -8.26 -24.49
C TYR A 151 -6.97 -7.90 -23.08
N THR A 152 -6.27 -6.77 -22.95
CA THR A 152 -5.86 -6.22 -21.66
C THR A 152 -6.60 -4.92 -21.40
N GLY A 153 -7.17 -4.80 -20.21
CA GLY A 153 -7.75 -3.56 -19.70
C GLY A 153 -7.11 -3.18 -18.37
N THR A 154 -7.14 -1.89 -18.04
CA THR A 154 -6.59 -1.36 -16.79
C THR A 154 -7.73 -0.94 -15.88
N ILE A 155 -7.63 -1.29 -14.60
CA ILE A 155 -8.59 -0.94 -13.56
C ILE A 155 -7.91 0.02 -12.59
N ALA A 156 -8.60 1.11 -12.27
CA ALA A 156 -8.35 1.97 -11.12
C ALA A 156 -9.45 1.70 -10.09
N SER A 157 -9.10 1.10 -8.95
CA SER A 157 -10.04 0.64 -7.92
C SER A 157 -9.79 1.38 -6.60
N PHE A 158 -10.84 1.94 -6.04
CA PHE A 158 -10.83 2.71 -4.80
C PHE A 158 -11.37 1.83 -3.69
N VAL A 159 -10.44 1.32 -2.90
CA VAL A 159 -10.76 0.31 -1.88
C VAL A 159 -10.79 0.85 -0.49
N GLY A 160 -10.54 2.14 -0.25
CA GLY A 160 -10.70 2.78 1.06
C GLY A 160 -12.17 3.00 1.46
N PHE A 161 -12.41 3.30 2.74
CA PHE A 161 -13.76 3.31 3.33
C PHE A 161 -14.71 4.32 2.66
N ASN A 162 -14.18 5.49 2.34
CA ASN A 162 -14.83 6.57 1.64
C ASN A 162 -13.73 7.45 1.06
N THR A 163 -13.84 7.87 -0.19
CA THR A 163 -12.80 8.65 -0.85
C THR A 163 -13.43 9.80 -1.62
N TYR A 164 -12.98 11.01 -1.34
CA TYR A 164 -13.32 12.18 -2.14
C TYR A 164 -12.41 12.19 -3.37
N ILE A 165 -13.04 12.10 -4.54
CA ILE A 165 -12.34 12.03 -5.82
C ILE A 165 -12.79 13.25 -6.63
N THR A 166 -11.88 14.18 -6.89
CA THR A 166 -12.10 15.23 -7.89
C THR A 166 -12.07 14.59 -9.27
N GLU A 167 -10.95 13.94 -9.59
CA GLU A 167 -10.72 13.18 -10.80
C GLU A 167 -9.67 12.11 -10.56
N HIS A 168 -9.58 11.12 -11.45
CA HIS A 168 -8.53 10.11 -11.42
C HIS A 168 -8.23 9.59 -12.81
N LYS A 169 -6.98 9.19 -13.04
CA LYS A 169 -6.55 8.59 -14.31
C LYS A 169 -6.59 7.07 -14.18
N VAL A 170 -7.21 6.39 -15.14
CA VAL A 170 -7.24 4.91 -15.18
C VAL A 170 -5.96 4.37 -15.79
N LYS A 171 -5.72 4.62 -17.08
CA LYS A 171 -4.43 4.39 -17.76
C LYS A 171 -4.04 5.61 -18.58
N ASN A 172 -4.83 5.93 -19.60
CA ASN A 172 -4.68 7.12 -20.44
C ASN A 172 -5.86 8.08 -20.25
N GLN A 173 -7.05 7.55 -19.96
CA GLN A 173 -8.27 8.32 -19.79
C GLN A 173 -8.38 8.86 -18.37
N LEU A 174 -8.92 10.07 -18.26
CA LEU A 174 -9.21 10.76 -17.02
C LEU A 174 -10.72 10.69 -16.75
N LEU A 175 -11.09 10.32 -15.53
CA LEU A 175 -12.48 10.32 -15.06
C LEU A 175 -12.66 11.40 -14.01
N THR A 176 -13.48 12.40 -14.32
CA THR A 176 -13.92 13.41 -13.36
C THR A 176 -15.10 12.87 -12.55
N VAL A 177 -15.05 13.04 -11.23
CA VAL A 177 -16.03 12.50 -10.28
C VAL A 177 -16.63 13.61 -9.40
N ASN A 178 -15.80 14.49 -8.83
CA ASN A 178 -16.16 15.57 -7.91
C ASN A 178 -17.12 15.15 -6.78
N ALA A 179 -16.91 13.96 -6.21
CA ALA A 179 -17.79 13.42 -5.19
C ALA A 179 -17.10 12.41 -4.27
N ASN A 180 -17.73 12.16 -3.13
CA ASN A 180 -17.40 11.01 -2.28
C ASN A 180 -17.83 9.71 -2.97
N ARG A 181 -16.96 8.70 -2.92
CA ARG A 181 -17.22 7.32 -3.35
C ARG A 181 -16.89 6.35 -2.23
N LYS A 182 -17.81 5.40 -1.99
CA LYS A 182 -17.61 4.33 -1.01
C LYS A 182 -16.64 3.29 -1.53
N GLN A 183 -16.15 2.45 -0.61
CA GLN A 183 -15.31 1.29 -0.97
C GLN A 183 -15.90 0.53 -2.17
N GLY A 184 -15.05 0.27 -3.16
CA GLY A 184 -15.41 -0.49 -4.35
C GLY A 184 -15.84 0.35 -5.54
N TYR A 185 -15.64 1.67 -5.53
CA TYR A 185 -15.70 2.47 -6.76
C TYR A 185 -14.52 2.11 -7.67
N TRP A 186 -14.76 2.05 -8.98
CA TRP A 186 -13.73 1.70 -9.94
C TRP A 186 -13.93 2.40 -11.28
N GLY A 187 -12.83 2.56 -12.02
CA GLY A 187 -12.82 2.84 -13.45
C GLY A 187 -12.09 1.73 -14.19
N PHE A 188 -12.62 1.32 -15.34
CA PHE A 188 -12.05 0.31 -16.23
C PHE A 188 -11.82 0.91 -17.61
N GLU A 189 -10.57 0.91 -18.06
CA GLU A 189 -10.16 1.41 -19.37
C GLU A 189 -9.75 0.23 -20.25
N SER A 190 -10.35 0.15 -21.43
CA SER A 190 -10.08 -0.86 -22.45
C SER A 190 -9.96 -0.21 -23.83
N LEU A 191 -9.75 -1.03 -24.87
CA LEU A 191 -9.79 -0.57 -26.26
C LEU A 191 -11.14 0.04 -26.67
N ALA A 192 -12.23 -0.28 -25.96
CA ALA A 192 -13.57 0.26 -26.21
C ALA A 192 -13.84 1.60 -25.51
N GLY A 193 -12.86 2.13 -24.76
CA GLY A 193 -12.98 3.35 -23.96
C GLY A 193 -12.95 3.08 -22.46
N VAL A 194 -13.48 4.02 -21.68
CA VAL A 194 -13.48 3.97 -20.22
C VAL A 194 -14.91 3.85 -19.69
N LEU A 195 -15.09 2.95 -18.73
CA LEU A 195 -16.31 2.78 -17.95
C LEU A 195 -15.99 2.96 -16.47
N SER A 196 -17.00 3.24 -15.66
CA SER A 196 -16.85 3.29 -14.21
C SER A 196 -18.07 2.69 -13.52
N GLY A 197 -17.88 2.28 -12.27
CA GLY A 197 -18.91 1.62 -11.50
C GLY A 197 -18.62 1.63 -10.01
N GLN A 198 -19.55 1.05 -9.26
CA GLN A 198 -19.51 0.93 -7.81
C GLN A 198 -19.89 -0.51 -7.45
N SER A 199 -19.02 -1.19 -6.73
CA SER A 199 -19.30 -2.52 -6.20
C SER A 199 -20.32 -2.41 -5.05
N PRO A 200 -21.20 -3.40 -4.86
CA PRO A 200 -22.08 -3.45 -3.69
C PRO A 200 -21.29 -3.41 -2.37
N GLU A 201 -21.88 -2.86 -1.32
CA GLU A 201 -21.21 -2.81 -0.02
C GLU A 201 -20.93 -4.21 0.53
N GLY A 202 -19.74 -4.40 1.11
CA GLY A 202 -19.36 -5.65 1.78
C GLY A 202 -18.86 -6.79 0.88
N VAL A 203 -18.84 -6.61 -0.45
CA VAL A 203 -18.34 -7.66 -1.37
C VAL A 203 -16.82 -7.69 -1.50
N THR A 204 -16.16 -6.55 -1.27
CA THR A 204 -14.70 -6.44 -1.35
C THR A 204 -14.06 -7.17 -0.18
N THR A 205 -13.24 -8.18 -0.46
CA THR A 205 -12.53 -8.91 0.59
C THR A 205 -11.45 -8.05 1.26
N VAL A 206 -11.43 -8.08 2.60
CA VAL A 206 -10.45 -7.38 3.45
C VAL A 206 -10.05 -8.32 4.60
N PRO A 207 -8.93 -9.06 4.49
CA PRO A 207 -8.58 -10.08 5.48
C PRO A 207 -8.17 -9.51 6.84
N ASN A 208 -8.82 -10.00 7.90
CA ASN A 208 -8.42 -9.80 9.28
C ASN A 208 -8.34 -11.14 10.05
N PRO A 209 -7.15 -11.75 10.17
CA PRO A 209 -6.94 -12.93 11.00
C PRO A 209 -7.20 -12.72 12.49
N LEU A 210 -7.25 -11.46 12.96
CA LEU A 210 -7.56 -11.10 14.35
C LEU A 210 -9.05 -10.85 14.59
N PHE A 211 -9.94 -11.27 13.69
CA PHE A 211 -11.37 -10.95 13.79
C PHE A 211 -11.99 -11.25 15.17
N ALA A 212 -11.58 -12.34 15.83
CA ALA A 212 -12.09 -12.75 17.13
C ALA A 212 -11.54 -11.93 18.33
N SER A 213 -10.29 -11.48 18.27
CA SER A 213 -9.61 -10.79 19.40
C SER A 213 -9.55 -9.28 19.22
N SER A 214 -9.49 -8.81 17.97
CA SER A 214 -9.53 -7.41 17.60
C SER A 214 -10.20 -7.22 16.24
N PRO A 215 -11.54 -7.10 16.23
CA PRO A 215 -12.29 -6.87 15.01
C PRO A 215 -11.96 -5.49 14.41
N ILE A 216 -12.22 -5.37 13.12
CA ILE A 216 -12.15 -4.11 12.38
C ILE A 216 -13.56 -3.75 11.89
N PRO A 217 -13.92 -2.47 11.79
CA PRO A 217 -15.19 -2.08 11.20
C PRO A 217 -15.31 -2.60 9.76
N ALA A 218 -16.49 -3.11 9.40
CA ALA A 218 -16.79 -3.46 8.01
C ALA A 218 -16.59 -2.24 7.10
N GLY A 219 -16.04 -2.46 5.91
CA GLY A 219 -15.73 -1.39 4.96
C GLY A 219 -14.58 -0.46 5.39
N SER A 220 -13.80 -0.79 6.42
CA SER A 220 -12.59 -0.01 6.82
C SER A 220 -11.36 -0.29 5.96
N CYS A 221 -11.37 -1.40 5.21
CA CYS A 221 -10.33 -1.74 4.24
C CYS A 221 -8.97 -2.05 4.86
N VAL A 222 -8.96 -2.22 6.19
CA VAL A 222 -7.80 -2.56 7.00
C VAL A 222 -7.49 -4.04 6.85
N VAL A 223 -6.44 -4.37 6.11
CA VAL A 223 -5.88 -5.72 6.13
C VAL A 223 -4.94 -5.88 7.31
N THR A 224 -4.96 -7.04 7.96
CA THR A 224 -4.14 -7.33 9.14
C THR A 224 -3.17 -8.46 8.83
N GLY A 225 -1.89 -8.25 9.13
CA GLY A 225 -0.83 -9.23 8.90
C GLY A 225 -0.01 -9.50 10.16
N LYS A 226 0.38 -10.76 10.35
CA LYS A 226 1.31 -11.16 11.41
C LYS A 226 2.72 -11.18 10.86
N PHE A 227 3.68 -10.60 11.57
CA PHE A 227 5.09 -10.82 11.24
C PHE A 227 5.49 -12.27 11.53
N ALA A 228 6.29 -12.87 10.65
CA ALA A 228 6.89 -14.18 10.92
C ALA A 228 7.81 -14.14 12.14
N GLU A 229 8.65 -13.10 12.21
CA GLU A 229 9.42 -12.70 13.38
C GLU A 229 8.96 -11.32 13.80
N LYS A 230 8.58 -11.13 15.08
CA LYS A 230 8.11 -9.82 15.58
C LYS A 230 9.08 -8.70 15.20
N LEU A 231 8.56 -7.55 14.81
CA LEU A 231 9.36 -6.37 14.55
C LEU A 231 9.80 -5.77 15.89
N THR A 232 11.10 -5.74 16.15
CA THR A 232 11.68 -5.11 17.36
C THR A 232 12.38 -3.81 16.99
N ILE A 233 11.91 -2.71 17.56
CA ILE A 233 12.48 -1.36 17.41
C ILE A 233 13.12 -0.96 18.73
N ASN A 234 14.44 -0.78 18.74
CA ASN A 234 15.18 -0.39 19.93
C ASN A 234 15.29 1.13 20.04
N PRO A 235 15.38 1.71 21.27
CA PRO A 235 15.56 3.16 21.46
C PRO A 235 16.84 3.72 20.82
N ASN A 236 17.88 2.89 20.68
CA ASN A 236 19.20 3.28 20.16
C ASN A 236 19.46 2.61 18.80
N GLU A 237 18.43 2.48 17.96
CA GLU A 237 18.62 1.97 16.62
C GLU A 237 19.64 2.83 15.87
N THR A 238 20.53 2.20 15.11
CA THR A 238 21.54 2.89 14.28
C THR A 238 21.38 2.60 12.80
N GLN A 239 20.56 1.60 12.46
CA GLN A 239 20.30 1.15 11.11
C GLN A 239 18.88 1.50 10.70
N ASN A 240 18.65 1.67 9.40
CA ASN A 240 17.30 1.77 8.89
C ASN A 240 16.59 0.44 9.10
N ILE A 241 15.29 0.50 9.36
CA ILE A 241 14.42 -0.68 9.40
C ILE A 241 13.54 -0.61 8.16
N ILE A 242 13.69 -1.59 7.28
CA ILE A 242 12.83 -1.72 6.10
C ILE A 242 11.72 -2.70 6.42
N VAL A 243 10.47 -2.26 6.33
CA VAL A 243 9.29 -3.09 6.44
C VAL A 243 8.60 -3.17 5.09
N THR A 244 8.43 -4.39 4.57
CA THR A 244 7.72 -4.65 3.32
C THR A 244 6.37 -5.29 3.63
N MET A 245 5.29 -4.62 3.22
CA MET A 245 3.93 -5.13 3.29
C MET A 245 3.65 -5.95 2.03
N ASN A 246 3.82 -7.27 2.08
CA ASN A 246 3.53 -8.13 0.92
C ASN A 246 2.05 -8.53 0.91
N LEU A 247 1.30 -7.99 -0.05
CA LEU A 247 -0.13 -8.18 -0.17
C LEU A 247 -0.44 -9.30 -1.17
N SER A 248 -1.28 -10.26 -0.77
CA SER A 248 -1.68 -11.34 -1.69
C SER A 248 -2.61 -10.81 -2.78
N VAL A 249 -2.23 -11.07 -4.02
CA VAL A 249 -3.06 -10.82 -5.22
C VAL A 249 -3.48 -12.12 -5.91
N ASN A 250 -3.31 -13.24 -5.19
CA ASN A 250 -3.64 -14.57 -5.68
C ASN A 250 -5.14 -14.68 -5.96
N LYS A 251 -5.50 -14.68 -7.25
CA LYS A 251 -6.86 -14.66 -7.80
C LYS A 251 -7.72 -13.62 -7.10
N SER A 252 -7.17 -12.41 -6.95
CA SER A 252 -7.84 -11.29 -6.30
C SER A 252 -8.88 -10.62 -7.18
N PHE A 253 -8.75 -10.75 -8.51
CA PHE A 253 -9.80 -10.36 -9.45
C PHE A 253 -10.65 -11.58 -9.80
N GLU A 254 -11.89 -11.61 -9.31
CA GLU A 254 -12.78 -12.77 -9.36
C GLU A 254 -14.11 -12.41 -10.05
N TRP A 255 -14.65 -13.33 -10.84
CA TRP A 255 -15.91 -13.18 -11.56
C TRP A 255 -16.72 -14.49 -11.56
N VAL A 256 -18.00 -14.39 -11.91
CA VAL A 256 -18.87 -15.55 -12.18
C VAL A 256 -18.52 -16.12 -13.55
N ASP A 257 -18.00 -17.35 -13.58
CA ASP A 257 -17.62 -18.08 -14.79
C ASP A 257 -18.80 -18.94 -15.28
N THR A 258 -19.57 -18.37 -16.21
CA THR A 258 -20.85 -18.90 -16.66
C THR A 258 -20.71 -20.08 -17.62
N ASN A 259 -19.54 -20.24 -18.23
CA ASN A 259 -19.25 -21.26 -19.24
C ASN A 259 -18.10 -22.20 -18.83
N ALA A 260 -17.53 -22.01 -17.63
CA ALA A 260 -16.46 -22.80 -17.04
C ALA A 260 -15.14 -22.80 -17.84
N ASN A 261 -14.86 -21.74 -18.60
CA ASN A 261 -13.66 -21.65 -19.43
C ASN A 261 -12.47 -21.00 -18.69
N GLY A 262 -12.68 -20.45 -17.49
CA GLY A 262 -11.66 -19.80 -16.67
C GLY A 262 -11.17 -18.44 -17.23
N LYS A 263 -11.90 -17.84 -18.16
CA LYS A 263 -11.61 -16.55 -18.80
C LYS A 263 -12.70 -15.56 -18.43
N TRP A 264 -12.34 -14.29 -18.31
CA TRP A 264 -13.33 -13.24 -18.05
C TRP A 264 -13.95 -12.77 -19.37
N ASP A 265 -15.12 -13.30 -19.70
CA ASP A 265 -15.81 -13.00 -20.97
C ASP A 265 -16.71 -11.76 -20.84
N VAL A 266 -16.62 -10.84 -21.82
CA VAL A 266 -17.37 -9.57 -21.82
C VAL A 266 -18.26 -9.40 -23.06
N ASP A 267 -18.51 -10.48 -23.78
CA ASP A 267 -19.36 -10.50 -24.97
C ASP A 267 -20.82 -10.09 -24.65
N PRO A 268 -21.49 -9.32 -25.53
CA PRO A 268 -22.90 -9.00 -25.37
C PRO A 268 -23.76 -10.26 -25.22
N GLY A 269 -24.49 -10.37 -24.11
CA GLY A 269 -25.34 -11.53 -23.82
C GLY A 269 -24.64 -12.68 -23.09
N SER A 270 -23.34 -12.63 -22.90
CA SER A 270 -22.55 -13.57 -22.09
C SER A 270 -21.52 -12.83 -21.22
N PHE A 271 -21.88 -11.64 -20.75
CA PHE A 271 -21.04 -10.84 -19.87
C PHE A 271 -20.96 -11.47 -18.48
N GLU A 272 -19.75 -11.64 -18.00
CA GLU A 272 -19.47 -12.22 -16.70
C GLU A 272 -19.24 -11.15 -15.63
N ASN A 273 -20.02 -11.25 -14.55
CA ASN A 273 -19.99 -10.26 -13.49
C ASN A 273 -18.77 -10.46 -12.59
N VAL A 274 -18.00 -9.39 -12.41
CA VAL A 274 -16.96 -9.32 -11.38
C VAL A 274 -17.62 -9.33 -9.99
N VAL A 275 -17.13 -10.20 -9.11
CA VAL A 275 -17.68 -10.39 -7.76
C VAL A 275 -16.74 -9.91 -6.66
N ASP A 276 -15.43 -9.90 -6.91
CA ASP A 276 -14.46 -9.44 -5.92
C ASP A 276 -13.20 -8.90 -6.60
N MET A 277 -12.67 -7.83 -6.01
CA MET A 277 -11.45 -7.13 -6.43
C MET A 277 -10.55 -6.79 -5.21
N GLY A 278 -10.86 -7.40 -4.06
CA GLY A 278 -10.15 -7.22 -2.81
C GLY A 278 -8.85 -8.00 -2.73
N LEU A 279 -7.91 -7.47 -1.95
CA LEU A 279 -6.67 -8.17 -1.64
C LEU A 279 -6.94 -9.41 -0.79
N ARG A 280 -6.03 -10.37 -0.87
CA ARG A 280 -6.25 -11.72 -0.33
C ARG A 280 -5.36 -12.07 0.84
N GLY A 281 -4.66 -11.09 1.41
CA GLY A 281 -3.80 -11.30 2.57
C GLY A 281 -2.73 -10.23 2.71
N LEU A 282 -2.07 -10.25 3.87
CA LEU A 282 -0.89 -9.44 4.16
C LEU A 282 0.09 -10.30 4.96
N ILE A 283 1.28 -10.54 4.39
CA ILE A 283 2.42 -11.10 5.11
C ILE A 283 3.53 -10.06 5.15
N PRO A 284 3.70 -9.34 6.26
CA PRO A 284 4.76 -8.37 6.39
C PRO A 284 6.11 -9.05 6.64
N ALA A 285 7.17 -8.45 6.13
CA ALA A 285 8.55 -8.83 6.38
C ALA A 285 9.38 -7.60 6.74
N TRP A 286 10.43 -7.77 7.53
CA TRP A 286 11.32 -6.67 7.87
C TRP A 286 12.78 -7.09 7.92
N ARG A 287 13.68 -6.11 7.80
CA ARG A 287 15.13 -6.27 7.96
C ARG A 287 15.77 -4.95 8.37
N LYS A 288 17.00 -5.01 8.87
CA LYS A 288 17.84 -3.85 9.16
C LYS A 288 18.87 -3.64 8.05
N GLU A 289 19.12 -2.39 7.69
CA GLU A 289 20.15 -1.94 6.74
C GLU A 289 20.98 -0.79 7.31
#